data_AF-A0A3B1CLM8-F1
#
_entry.id   AF-A0A3B1CLM8-F1
#
_cell.length_a   1.000
_cell.length_b   1.000
_cell.length_c   1.000
_cell.angle_alpha   90.00
_cell.angle_beta   90.00
_cell.angle_gamma   90.00
#
_symmetry.space_group_name_H-M   'P 1'
#
loop_
_entity.id
_entity.type
_entity.pdbx_description
1 polymer ?
#
loop_
_entity_poly.entity_id
_entity_poly.type
_entity_poly.pdbx_seq_one_letter_code
_entity_poly.pdbx_strand_id
1 'polypeptide(L)'
;DTYVYDKNVDSINFSKVKGYTSWRRRAENTYLNGVVGDKGIYSTVEDLNKFSRALFEGTPVKLDELKNAYQLGHKELYDNDNYGYGWRINMLPDSSKIVYHTGWWKGFRSYFIRSLKDDKTIVVLTNKSRTGVLHTKELMKLFDIKYE
;
A
#
# COMPACT_ATOMS: atom_id res chain seq x y z
N ASP A 1 -3.06 -16.86 -0.18
CA ASP A 1 -4.48 -16.44 -0.13
C ASP A 1 -4.78 -15.15 -0.89
N THR A 2 -3.84 -14.65 -1.70
CA THR A 2 -4.05 -13.47 -2.56
C THR A 2 -4.83 -13.83 -3.83
N TYR A 3 -5.81 -13.00 -4.19
CA TYR A 3 -6.61 -13.16 -5.42
C TYR A 3 -7.07 -11.81 -5.98
N VAL A 4 -7.41 -11.80 -7.26
CA VAL A 4 -8.02 -10.65 -7.94
C VAL A 4 -9.53 -10.85 -7.98
N TYR A 5 -10.29 -9.83 -7.61
CA TYR A 5 -11.74 -9.82 -7.75
C TYR A 5 -12.12 -9.84 -9.23
N ASP A 6 -13.00 -10.77 -9.60
CA ASP A 6 -13.54 -10.89 -10.95
C ASP A 6 -15.05 -10.81 -10.92
N LYS A 7 -15.63 -9.71 -11.40
CA LYS A 7 -17.09 -9.50 -11.44
C LYS A 7 -17.86 -10.57 -12.23
N ASN A 8 -17.22 -11.35 -13.10
CA ASN A 8 -17.86 -12.38 -13.89
C ASN A 8 -17.97 -13.71 -13.13
N VAL A 9 -17.13 -13.91 -12.11
CA VAL A 9 -17.08 -15.12 -11.27
C VAL A 9 -17.61 -14.84 -9.87
N ASP A 10 -17.26 -13.67 -9.33
CA ASP A 10 -17.58 -13.21 -7.99
C ASP A 10 -18.95 -12.52 -8.01
N SER A 11 -19.93 -13.12 -7.32
CA SER A 11 -21.25 -12.49 -7.14
C SER A 11 -21.14 -11.11 -6.48
N ILE A 12 -22.17 -10.28 -6.62
CA ILE A 12 -22.24 -8.97 -5.93
C ILE A 12 -22.09 -9.13 -4.39
N ASN A 13 -22.38 -10.31 -3.83
CA ASN A 13 -22.19 -10.60 -2.41
C ASN A 13 -20.89 -11.35 -2.08
N PHE A 14 -20.01 -11.55 -3.06
CA PHE A 14 -18.73 -12.19 -2.87
C PHE A 14 -17.81 -11.27 -2.08
N SER A 15 -17.84 -11.43 -0.76
CA SER A 15 -16.86 -10.80 0.10
C SER A 15 -16.60 -11.74 1.28
N LYS A 16 -15.47 -12.45 1.24
CA LYS A 16 -14.95 -13.19 2.41
C LYS A 16 -14.73 -12.24 3.59
N VAL A 17 -14.47 -10.96 3.31
CA VAL A 17 -14.30 -9.87 4.27
C VAL A 17 -15.21 -8.69 3.94
N LYS A 18 -15.81 -8.07 4.96
CA LYS A 18 -16.76 -6.95 4.81
C LYS A 18 -16.10 -5.63 5.20
N GLY A 19 -16.18 -4.63 4.32
CA GLY A 19 -15.74 -3.27 4.58
C GLY A 19 -16.85 -2.41 5.20
N TYR A 20 -16.47 -1.43 6.01
CA TYR A 20 -17.39 -0.56 6.72
C TYR A 20 -17.04 0.92 6.48
N THR A 21 -18.07 1.73 6.26
CA THR A 21 -17.95 3.19 6.21
C THR A 21 -17.56 3.75 7.59
N SER A 22 -17.21 5.04 7.65
CA SER A 22 -16.87 5.72 8.90
C SER A 22 -17.98 5.61 9.95
N TRP A 23 -19.25 5.57 9.51
CA TRP A 23 -20.46 5.40 10.32
C TRP A 23 -20.78 3.94 10.67
N ARG A 24 -19.83 3.01 10.49
CA ARG A 24 -20.01 1.55 10.71
C ARG A 24 -21.11 0.91 9.86
N ARG A 25 -21.60 1.59 8.82
CA ARG A 25 -22.48 0.96 7.82
C ARG A 25 -21.66 0.09 6.89
N ARG A 26 -22.16 -1.10 6.54
CA ARG A 26 -21.52 -1.97 5.55
C ARG A 26 -21.37 -1.21 4.23
N ALA A 27 -20.17 -1.24 3.67
CA ALA A 27 -19.93 -0.71 2.35
C ALA A 27 -20.48 -1.69 1.30
N GLU A 28 -21.26 -1.16 0.37
CA GLU A 28 -21.88 -1.97 -0.69
C GLU A 28 -20.88 -2.33 -1.78
N ASN A 29 -21.02 -3.56 -2.30
CA ASN A 29 -20.38 -3.93 -3.55
C ASN A 29 -21.11 -3.22 -4.70
N THR A 30 -20.33 -2.67 -5.63
CA THR A 30 -20.86 -1.95 -6.80
C THR A 30 -20.08 -2.37 -8.03
N TYR A 31 -20.63 -2.14 -9.24
CA TYR A 31 -19.97 -2.47 -10.50
C TYR A 31 -18.51 -1.94 -10.61
N LEU A 32 -18.19 -0.84 -9.93
CA LEU A 32 -16.84 -0.25 -9.84
C LEU A 32 -15.80 -1.15 -9.16
N ASN A 33 -16.20 -2.24 -8.48
CA ASN A 33 -15.27 -3.24 -7.96
C ASN A 33 -14.69 -4.13 -9.07
N GLY A 34 -15.37 -4.22 -10.23
CA GLY A 34 -14.89 -4.98 -11.38
C GLY A 34 -13.88 -4.24 -12.27
N VAL A 35 -13.48 -3.01 -11.90
CA VAL A 35 -12.39 -2.29 -12.57
C VAL A 35 -11.08 -2.80 -11.98
N VAL A 36 -10.24 -3.41 -12.82
CA VAL A 36 -8.93 -3.97 -12.44
C VAL A 36 -7.80 -3.00 -12.82
N GLY A 37 -6.69 -3.07 -12.09
CA GLY A 37 -5.48 -2.28 -12.36
C GLY A 37 -5.18 -1.25 -11.27
N ASP A 38 -6.17 -0.45 -10.85
CA ASP A 38 -5.99 0.51 -9.74
C ASP A 38 -6.24 -0.12 -8.35
N LYS A 39 -7.06 -1.18 -8.29
CA LYS A 39 -7.50 -1.95 -7.10
C LYS A 39 -8.03 -3.32 -7.58
N GLY A 40 -8.71 -4.04 -6.69
CA GLY A 40 -9.31 -5.35 -6.96
C GLY A 40 -8.50 -6.53 -6.44
N ILE A 41 -7.29 -6.30 -5.91
CA ILE A 41 -6.50 -7.32 -5.23
C ILE A 41 -6.97 -7.45 -3.78
N TYR A 42 -7.27 -8.68 -3.38
CA TYR A 42 -7.49 -9.09 -1.99
C TYR A 42 -6.26 -9.87 -1.54
N SER A 43 -5.74 -9.56 -0.36
CA SER A 43 -4.53 -10.19 0.18
C SER A 43 -4.58 -10.22 1.71
N THR A 44 -3.58 -10.86 2.33
CA THR A 44 -3.39 -10.92 3.78
C THR A 44 -2.11 -10.20 4.19
N VAL A 45 -1.92 -9.98 5.50
CA VAL A 45 -0.68 -9.37 6.01
C VAL A 45 0.52 -10.27 5.70
N GLU A 46 0.35 -11.59 5.82
CA GLU A 46 1.38 -12.60 5.57
C GLU A 46 1.80 -12.62 4.10
N ASP A 47 0.85 -12.60 3.18
CA ASP A 47 1.14 -12.60 1.74
C ASP A 47 1.80 -11.28 1.30
N LEU A 48 1.36 -10.13 1.84
CA LEU A 48 2.02 -8.85 1.60
C LEU A 48 3.43 -8.79 2.20
N ASN A 49 3.67 -9.43 3.34
CA ASN A 49 5.01 -9.55 3.89
C ASN A 49 5.93 -10.39 2.98
N LYS A 50 5.45 -11.53 2.47
CA LYS A 50 6.18 -12.34 1.47
C LYS A 50 6.45 -11.52 0.21
N PHE A 51 5.47 -10.77 -0.28
CA PHE A 51 5.65 -9.88 -1.42
C PHE A 51 6.74 -8.83 -1.14
N SER A 52 6.76 -8.23 0.05
CA SER A 52 7.82 -7.30 0.44
C SER A 52 9.21 -7.94 0.42
N ARG A 53 9.34 -9.14 1.00
CA ARG A 53 10.60 -9.91 0.99
C ARG A 53 11.06 -10.22 -0.43
N ALA A 54 10.15 -10.70 -1.27
CA ALA A 54 10.44 -10.99 -2.68
C ALA A 54 10.94 -9.74 -3.42
N LEU A 55 10.35 -8.56 -3.16
CA LEU A 55 10.82 -7.31 -3.76
C LEU A 55 12.23 -6.92 -3.28
N PHE A 56 12.61 -7.19 -2.04
CA PHE A 56 14.00 -7.01 -1.58
C PHE A 56 14.98 -8.00 -2.24
N GLU A 57 14.48 -9.15 -2.67
CA GLU A 57 15.24 -10.18 -3.40
C GLU A 57 15.21 -9.96 -4.93
N GLY A 58 14.54 -8.92 -5.42
CA GLY A 58 14.45 -8.63 -6.86
C GLY A 58 13.49 -9.55 -7.62
N THR A 59 12.43 -10.02 -6.97
CA THR A 59 11.41 -10.90 -7.54
C THR A 59 10.00 -10.38 -7.21
N PRO A 60 9.05 -10.34 -8.17
CA PRO A 60 9.18 -10.72 -9.57
C PRO A 60 9.87 -9.64 -10.44
N VAL A 61 10.21 -8.49 -9.86
CA VAL A 61 10.81 -7.36 -10.57
C VAL A 61 12.27 -7.23 -10.16
N LYS A 62 13.19 -7.21 -11.13
CA LYS A 62 14.63 -7.11 -10.89
C LYS A 62 14.97 -5.89 -10.05
N LEU A 63 16.03 -5.99 -9.23
CA LEU A 63 16.46 -4.91 -8.34
C LEU A 63 16.74 -3.59 -9.09
N ASP A 64 17.32 -3.65 -10.29
CA ASP A 64 17.59 -2.43 -11.07
C ASP A 64 16.32 -1.76 -11.60
N GLU A 65 15.28 -2.54 -11.95
CA GLU A 65 13.97 -2.00 -12.30
C GLU A 65 13.25 -1.42 -11.08
N LEU A 66 13.40 -2.04 -9.91
CA LEU A 66 12.88 -1.49 -8.65
C LEU A 66 13.60 -0.18 -8.28
N LYS A 67 14.91 -0.08 -8.50
CA LYS A 67 15.65 1.19 -8.32
C LYS A 67 15.07 2.29 -9.20
N ASN A 68 14.72 1.98 -10.46
CA ASN A 68 14.04 2.92 -11.36
C ASN A 68 12.65 3.29 -10.83
N ALA A 69 11.87 2.31 -10.37
CA ALA A 69 10.55 2.55 -9.79
C ALA A 69 10.58 3.44 -8.53
N TYR A 70 11.70 3.45 -7.80
CA TYR A 70 11.93 4.27 -6.60
C TYR A 70 12.66 5.58 -6.87
N GLN A 71 12.72 6.03 -8.13
CA GLN A 71 13.19 7.38 -8.44
C GLN A 71 12.07 8.41 -8.24
N LEU A 72 12.46 9.60 -7.82
CA LEU A 72 11.54 10.74 -7.71
C LEU A 72 11.07 11.10 -9.12
N GLY A 73 9.77 11.00 -9.37
CA GLY A 73 9.19 11.28 -10.69
C GLY A 73 8.99 12.76 -10.97
N HIS A 74 8.90 13.60 -9.93
CA HIS A 74 8.73 15.04 -10.07
C HIS A 74 9.85 15.80 -9.36
N LYS A 75 10.63 16.58 -10.13
CA LYS A 75 11.74 17.39 -9.60
C LYS A 75 11.31 18.58 -8.74
N GLU A 76 10.08 19.04 -8.90
CA GLU A 76 9.53 20.24 -8.24
C GLU A 76 8.68 19.90 -7.00
N LEU A 77 8.34 18.62 -6.80
CA LEU A 77 7.69 18.18 -5.57
C LEU A 77 8.73 18.03 -4.47
N TYR A 78 8.30 18.30 -3.23
CA TYR A 78 9.12 18.12 -2.04
C TYR A 78 9.73 16.70 -2.00
N ASP A 79 10.93 16.59 -1.42
CA ASP A 79 11.62 15.32 -1.18
C ASP A 79 10.77 14.34 -0.35
N ASN A 80 9.79 14.87 0.39
CA ASN A 80 8.75 14.14 1.09
C ASN A 80 7.43 14.22 0.30
N ASP A 81 6.83 13.07 0.00
CA ASP A 81 5.61 12.89 -0.80
C ASP A 81 5.78 13.00 -2.32
N ASN A 82 6.92 12.53 -2.83
CA ASN A 82 7.12 12.35 -4.27
C ASN A 82 6.49 11.04 -4.77
N TYR A 83 6.47 10.83 -6.08
CA TYR A 83 5.89 9.63 -6.69
C TYR A 83 6.80 9.08 -7.79
N GLY A 84 7.14 7.80 -7.72
CA GLY A 84 7.83 7.04 -8.76
C GLY A 84 6.89 6.10 -9.51
N TYR A 85 7.40 5.02 -10.10
CA TYR A 85 6.54 4.06 -10.80
C TYR A 85 5.77 3.16 -9.83
N GLY A 86 4.61 3.63 -9.39
CA GLY A 86 3.69 2.90 -8.51
C GLY A 86 4.00 3.02 -7.02
N TRP A 87 4.85 3.98 -6.62
CA TRP A 87 5.26 4.17 -5.23
C TRP A 87 5.27 5.64 -4.85
N ARG A 88 4.71 5.97 -3.68
CA ARG A 88 5.05 7.21 -2.98
C ARG A 88 6.43 7.07 -2.37
N ILE A 89 7.19 8.15 -2.38
CA ILE A 89 8.59 8.18 -1.95
C ILE A 89 8.79 9.35 -0.99
N ASN A 90 9.37 9.04 0.16
CA ASN A 90 9.93 10.03 1.07
C ASN A 90 11.44 9.80 1.14
N MET A 91 12.21 10.83 0.79
CA MET A 91 13.65 10.86 1.02
C MET A 91 13.94 11.38 2.43
N LEU A 92 14.75 10.64 3.16
CA LEU A 92 15.17 10.96 4.52
C LEU A 92 16.42 11.84 4.51
N PRO A 93 16.74 12.55 5.62
CA PRO A 93 17.92 13.41 5.70
C PRO A 93 19.24 12.70 5.37
N ASP A 94 19.33 11.40 5.66
CA ASP A 94 20.50 10.56 5.35
C ASP A 94 20.51 10.02 3.90
N SER A 95 19.68 10.58 3.02
CA SER A 95 19.47 10.17 1.62
C SER A 95 18.86 8.78 1.43
N SER A 96 18.49 8.08 2.52
CA SER A 96 17.74 6.84 2.40
C SER A 96 16.27 7.10 2.02
N LYS A 97 15.59 6.07 1.54
CA LYS A 97 14.22 6.19 1.02
C LYS A 97 13.26 5.32 1.81
N ILE A 98 12.12 5.90 2.18
CA ILE A 98 10.91 5.15 2.46
C ILE A 98 10.06 5.14 1.19
N VAL A 99 9.67 3.95 0.74
CA VAL A 99 8.71 3.79 -0.35
C VAL A 99 7.43 3.18 0.18
N TYR A 100 6.29 3.70 -0.27
CA TYR A 100 5.02 3.24 0.27
C TYR A 100 3.86 3.39 -0.70
N HIS A 101 2.79 2.67 -0.43
CA HIS A 101 1.50 2.88 -1.06
C HIS A 101 0.42 2.75 0.00
N THR A 102 -0.55 3.67 -0.03
CA THR A 102 -1.76 3.58 0.78
C THR A 102 -2.94 3.28 -0.14
N GLY A 103 -3.91 2.54 0.36
CA GLY A 103 -5.13 2.21 -0.36
C GLY A 103 -6.34 2.66 0.42
N TRP A 104 -7.38 3.07 -0.30
CA TRP A 104 -8.72 3.23 0.24
C TRP A 104 -9.73 2.77 -0.79
N TRP A 105 -10.59 1.84 -0.40
CA TRP A 105 -11.66 1.40 -1.28
C TRP A 105 -12.80 0.78 -0.48
N LYS A 106 -14.04 1.22 -0.71
CA LYS A 106 -15.28 0.60 -0.21
C LYS A 106 -15.19 0.06 1.23
N GLY A 107 -14.81 0.93 2.16
CA GLY A 107 -14.75 0.57 3.57
C GLY A 107 -13.40 0.02 4.05
N PHE A 108 -12.45 -0.23 3.15
CA PHE A 108 -11.11 -0.69 3.49
C PHE A 108 -10.10 0.45 3.43
N ARG A 109 -9.06 0.36 4.27
CA ARG A 109 -7.79 1.07 4.06
C ARG A 109 -6.63 0.09 4.19
N SER A 110 -5.57 0.35 3.44
CA SER A 110 -4.33 -0.41 3.48
C SER A 110 -3.13 0.53 3.55
N TYR A 111 -2.08 0.07 4.22
CA TYR A 111 -0.81 0.74 4.34
C TYR A 111 0.28 -0.29 4.07
N PHE A 112 1.08 -0.07 3.04
CA PHE A 112 2.23 -0.88 2.71
C PHE A 112 3.44 0.04 2.61
N ILE A 113 4.31 0.01 3.64
CA ILE A 113 5.38 0.98 3.83
C ILE A 113 6.69 0.21 3.99
N ARG A 114 7.72 0.57 3.23
CA ARG A 114 9.02 -0.10 3.22
C ARG A 114 10.15 0.90 3.47
N SER A 115 10.96 0.66 4.51
CA SER A 115 12.26 1.31 4.66
C SER A 115 13.26 0.52 3.82
N LEU A 116 13.81 1.13 2.77
CA LEU A 116 14.72 0.43 1.86
C LEU A 116 16.11 0.21 2.45
N LYS A 117 16.54 1.07 3.39
CA LYS A 117 17.85 0.97 4.03
C LYS A 117 17.89 -0.15 5.09
N ASP A 118 16.80 -0.31 5.83
CA ASP A 118 16.74 -1.21 6.98
C ASP A 118 16.13 -2.58 6.63
N ASP A 119 15.73 -2.79 5.38
CA ASP A 119 14.95 -3.95 4.93
C ASP A 119 13.71 -4.22 5.80
N LYS A 120 13.07 -3.16 6.30
CA LYS A 120 11.88 -3.23 7.16
C LYS A 120 10.60 -2.95 6.38
N THR A 121 9.49 -3.54 6.83
CA THR A 121 8.17 -3.35 6.22
C THR A 121 7.09 -3.25 7.27
N ILE A 122 6.21 -2.28 7.09
CA ILE A 122 4.96 -2.15 7.86
C ILE A 122 3.81 -2.45 6.91
N VAL A 123 2.96 -3.39 7.32
CA VAL A 123 1.71 -3.73 6.64
C VAL A 123 0.57 -3.52 7.62
N VAL A 124 -0.40 -2.69 7.25
CA VAL A 124 -1.64 -2.52 8.03
C VAL A 124 -2.84 -2.61 7.12
N LEU A 125 -3.79 -3.48 7.47
CA LEU A 125 -5.05 -3.65 6.78
C LEU A 125 -6.19 -3.35 7.75
N THR A 126 -7.14 -2.53 7.33
CA THR A 126 -8.35 -2.22 8.10
C THR A 126 -9.57 -2.31 7.22
N ASN A 127 -10.65 -2.85 7.77
CA ASN A 127 -11.95 -2.93 7.13
C ASN A 127 -12.89 -1.79 7.56
N LYS A 128 -12.35 -0.68 8.06
CA LYS A 128 -13.12 0.53 8.34
C LYS A 128 -12.50 1.74 7.64
N SER A 129 -13.31 2.47 6.86
CA SER A 129 -12.85 3.64 6.09
C SER A 129 -12.49 4.86 6.94
N ARG A 130 -12.65 4.80 8.27
CA ARG A 130 -12.45 5.95 9.17
C ARG A 130 -11.09 6.59 8.91
N THR A 131 -11.11 7.80 8.37
CA THR A 131 -9.97 8.69 8.27
C THR A 131 -9.42 8.98 9.67
N GLY A 132 -8.09 8.92 9.84
CA GLY A 132 -7.40 9.52 10.99
C GLY A 132 -7.13 8.65 12.22
N VAL A 133 -7.16 7.32 12.13
CA VAL A 133 -6.65 6.49 13.24
C VAL A 133 -5.17 6.14 13.05
N LEU A 134 -4.68 6.09 11.81
CA LEU A 134 -3.30 5.75 11.49
C LEU A 134 -2.77 6.73 10.44
N HIS A 135 -1.94 7.67 10.88
CA HIS A 135 -1.23 8.58 9.98
C HIS A 135 0.05 7.91 9.48
N THR A 136 0.32 7.99 8.18
CA THR A 136 1.53 7.38 7.59
C THR A 136 2.81 7.87 8.27
N LYS A 137 2.86 9.16 8.66
CA LYS A 137 3.98 9.74 9.43
C LYS A 137 4.18 9.06 10.78
N GLU A 138 3.11 8.69 11.49
CA GLU A 138 3.20 8.00 12.78
C GLU A 138 3.68 6.56 12.59
N LEU A 139 3.17 5.86 11.56
CA LEU A 139 3.65 4.52 11.22
C LEU A 139 5.14 4.55 10.85
N MET A 140 5.59 5.54 10.08
CA MET A 140 7.00 5.69 9.71
C MET A 140 7.91 5.93 10.91
N LYS A 141 7.43 6.54 12.01
CA LYS A 141 8.21 6.67 13.25
C LYS A 141 8.57 5.32 13.87
N LEU A 142 7.80 4.25 13.61
CA LEU A 142 8.08 2.90 14.10
C LEU A 142 9.33 2.27 13.45
N PHE A 143 9.86 2.86 12.39
CA PHE A 143 11.17 2.47 11.86
C PHE A 143 12.34 3.05 12.66
N ASP A 144 12.07 3.80 13.73
CA ASP A 144 13.06 4.57 14.52
C ASP A 144 13.81 5.61 13.69
N ILE A 145 13.13 6.17 12.68
CA ILE A 145 13.69 7.20 11.81
C ILE A 145 13.82 8.49 12.63
N LYS A 146 15.05 8.88 12.92
CA LYS A 146 15.36 10.22 13.41
C LYS A 146 15.21 11.20 12.26
N TYR A 147 14.15 11.99 12.30
CA TYR A 147 14.09 13.23 11.54
C TYR A 147 14.94 14.23 12.33
N GLU A 148 16.24 14.27 12.06
CA GLU A 148 17.09 15.38 12.52
C GLU A 148 16.78 16.65 11.72
#